data_AF-O15935-F1
#
_entry.id   AF-O15935-F1
#
_cell.length_a   1.000
_cell.length_b   1.000
_cell.length_c   1.000
_cell.angle_alpha   90.00
_cell.angle_beta   90.00
_cell.angle_gamma   90.00
#
_symmetry.space_group_name_H-M   'P 1'
#
loop_
_entity.id
_entity.type
_entity.pdbx_description
1 polymer ?
#
loop_
_entity_poly.entity_id
_entity_poly.type
_entity_poly.pdbx_seq_one_letter_code
_entity_poly.pdbx_strand_id
1 'polypeptide(L)'
;AEDSDKKKDKKEDLVVDVLLNSWDNVTVTNPDPTTTLLTAKDGHRFKTLKVGDKTLYNVDTSKHDAVKLLKLKHGEEEWLKLLLHEAKPVMFKKKGDKEYSEVKFASYYDDVLFKGKSAKELDASKHKEAELFTSAPFGSGLKYTFKKDFKPSKVTFDKKDVGKADKAKYLDVFVFVGADKKAVVRLDYFYEGDSRLKEVYFELKDDKWVQMEQKDANKALNAMSPDWSLEYKPLVDKFSPLAI
;
A
#
# COMPACT_ATOMS: atom_id res chain seq x y z
N ALA A 1 -18.88 -15.74 -33.54
CA ALA A 1 -17.64 -16.35 -33.04
C ALA A 1 -16.55 -15.32 -33.20
N GLU A 2 -15.94 -14.92 -32.09
CA GLU A 2 -14.51 -14.61 -31.95
C GLU A 2 -14.28 -14.31 -30.47
N ASP A 3 -14.12 -15.41 -29.73
CA ASP A 3 -13.43 -15.41 -28.44
C ASP A 3 -12.04 -14.84 -28.68
N SER A 4 -11.81 -13.59 -28.29
CA SER A 4 -10.45 -13.07 -28.15
C SER A 4 -9.89 -13.60 -26.84
N ASP A 5 -9.53 -14.87 -26.87
CA ASP A 5 -8.74 -15.53 -25.84
C ASP A 5 -7.36 -14.85 -25.85
N LYS A 6 -7.22 -13.76 -25.09
CA LYS A 6 -5.93 -13.13 -24.82
C LYS A 6 -5.07 -14.20 -24.15
N LYS A 7 -4.21 -14.86 -24.94
CA LYS A 7 -3.10 -15.66 -24.44
C LYS A 7 -2.44 -14.85 -23.33
N LYS A 8 -2.64 -15.27 -22.09
CA LYS A 8 -1.96 -14.70 -20.93
C LYS A 8 -0.47 -14.95 -21.21
N ASP A 9 0.29 -13.88 -21.48
CA ASP A 9 1.72 -14.02 -21.73
C ASP A 9 2.33 -14.89 -20.63
N LYS A 10 2.88 -16.03 -21.04
CA LYS A 10 3.32 -17.06 -20.10
C LYS A 10 4.57 -16.53 -19.41
N LYS A 11 4.40 -16.04 -18.18
CA LYS A 11 5.51 -15.61 -17.34
C LYS A 11 6.34 -16.80 -16.86
N GLU A 12 7.64 -16.59 -16.77
CA GLU A 12 8.56 -17.55 -16.18
C GLU A 12 8.49 -17.50 -14.64
N ASP A 13 8.48 -18.68 -14.03
CA ASP A 13 8.33 -18.85 -12.58
C ASP A 13 9.70 -18.84 -11.89
N LEU A 14 9.91 -17.88 -11.01
CA LEU A 14 11.14 -17.72 -10.24
C LEU A 14 11.08 -18.43 -8.88
N VAL A 15 12.23 -18.97 -8.48
CA VAL A 15 12.50 -19.44 -7.13
C VAL A 15 13.44 -18.45 -6.45
N VAL A 16 13.02 -17.89 -5.32
CA VAL A 16 13.78 -16.87 -4.58
C VAL A 16 14.11 -17.40 -3.20
N ASP A 17 15.38 -17.71 -2.97
CA ASP A 17 15.89 -17.93 -1.61
C ASP A 17 16.16 -16.57 -0.95
N VAL A 18 15.42 -16.28 0.11
CA VAL A 18 15.44 -14.98 0.79
C VAL A 18 16.71 -14.74 1.61
N LEU A 19 17.57 -15.75 1.78
CA LEU A 19 18.88 -15.60 2.42
C LEU A 19 19.95 -15.04 1.48
N LEU A 20 19.70 -15.06 0.16
CA LEU A 20 20.63 -14.53 -0.83
C LEU A 20 20.52 -13.00 -0.93
N ASN A 21 21.48 -12.40 -1.64
CA ASN A 21 21.56 -10.96 -1.91
C ASN A 21 21.39 -10.60 -3.39
N SER A 22 21.38 -11.59 -4.28
CA SER A 22 21.16 -11.42 -5.71
C SER A 22 20.48 -12.66 -6.30
N TRP A 23 19.72 -12.46 -7.38
CA TRP A 23 19.00 -13.50 -8.12
C TRP A 23 18.93 -13.12 -9.59
N ASP A 24 18.94 -14.11 -10.46
CA ASP A 24 18.67 -13.89 -11.88
C ASP A 24 17.24 -13.39 -12.07
N ASN A 25 17.06 -12.46 -13.01
CA ASN A 25 15.76 -11.87 -13.35
C ASN A 25 15.03 -11.15 -12.19
N VAL A 26 15.77 -10.72 -11.18
CA VAL A 26 15.26 -9.88 -10.08
C VAL A 26 16.06 -8.58 -10.01
N THR A 27 15.35 -7.46 -9.95
CA THR A 27 15.93 -6.15 -9.63
C THR A 27 15.81 -5.91 -8.13
N VAL A 28 16.91 -5.47 -7.50
CA VAL A 28 16.96 -5.15 -6.06
C VAL A 28 17.14 -3.64 -5.90
N THR A 29 16.26 -3.00 -5.13
CA THR A 29 16.37 -1.58 -4.77
C THR A 29 16.20 -1.40 -3.26
N ASN A 30 16.72 -0.31 -2.70
CA ASN A 30 16.54 0.07 -1.31
C ASN A 30 15.85 1.43 -1.27
N PRO A 31 14.49 1.49 -1.31
CA PRO A 31 13.76 2.76 -1.34
C PRO A 31 13.97 3.60 -0.08
N ASP A 32 14.32 2.96 1.03
CA ASP A 32 14.65 3.58 2.31
C ASP A 32 15.63 2.69 3.10
N PRO A 33 16.18 3.15 4.23
CA PRO A 33 17.17 2.40 5.01
C PRO A 33 16.66 1.10 5.64
N THR A 34 15.35 0.89 5.73
CA THR A 34 14.72 -0.26 6.41
C THR A 34 14.02 -1.22 5.45
N THR A 35 14.04 -0.93 4.15
CA THR A 35 13.36 -1.72 3.12
C THR A 35 14.31 -2.09 2.00
N THR A 36 14.38 -3.38 1.70
CA THR A 36 14.94 -3.90 0.44
C THR A 36 13.79 -4.46 -0.41
N LEU A 37 13.59 -3.88 -1.59
CA LEU A 37 12.57 -4.28 -2.54
C LEU A 37 13.17 -5.15 -3.64
N LEU A 38 12.66 -6.37 -3.76
CA LEU A 38 12.92 -7.29 -4.86
C LEU A 38 11.76 -7.20 -5.85
N THR A 39 12.07 -6.91 -7.11
CA THR A 39 11.10 -6.84 -8.19
C THR A 39 11.48 -7.83 -9.29
N ALA A 40 10.58 -8.77 -9.61
CA ALA A 40 10.75 -9.65 -10.75
C ALA A 40 10.77 -8.80 -12.03
N LYS A 41 11.73 -9.06 -12.94
CA LYS A 41 11.79 -8.37 -14.23
C LYS A 41 10.59 -8.73 -15.11
N ASP A 42 10.31 -7.92 -16.11
CA ASP A 42 9.24 -8.17 -17.07
C ASP A 42 9.34 -9.59 -17.66
N GLY A 43 8.19 -10.22 -17.86
CA GLY A 43 8.10 -11.64 -18.26
C GLY A 43 8.32 -12.65 -17.12
N HIS A 44 8.62 -12.21 -15.90
CA HIS A 44 8.88 -13.11 -14.76
C HIS A 44 7.93 -12.85 -13.59
N ARG A 45 7.84 -13.82 -12.68
CA ARG A 45 7.09 -13.73 -11.42
C ARG A 45 7.66 -14.65 -10.36
N PHE A 46 7.46 -14.34 -9.09
CA PHE A 46 7.80 -15.20 -7.97
C PHE A 46 6.78 -16.33 -7.82
N LYS A 47 7.27 -17.57 -7.84
CA LYS A 47 6.45 -18.77 -7.55
C LYS A 47 6.80 -19.39 -6.22
N THR A 48 8.08 -19.54 -5.92
CA THR A 48 8.51 -20.22 -4.70
C THR A 48 9.46 -19.31 -3.94
N LEU A 49 9.11 -19.03 -2.69
CA LEU A 49 10.02 -18.43 -1.72
C LEU A 49 10.67 -19.55 -0.90
N LYS A 50 11.98 -19.49 -0.76
CA LYS A 50 12.78 -20.42 0.06
C LYS A 50 13.54 -19.68 1.15
N VAL A 51 13.96 -20.45 2.15
CA VAL A 51 14.92 -20.06 3.19
C VAL A 51 15.98 -21.15 3.22
N GLY A 52 17.07 -20.96 2.48
CA GLY A 52 18.00 -22.02 2.13
C GLY A 52 17.30 -23.14 1.35
N ASP A 53 17.46 -24.38 1.81
CA ASP A 53 16.88 -25.55 1.13
C ASP A 53 15.38 -25.73 1.40
N LYS A 54 14.81 -25.02 2.39
CA LYS A 54 13.41 -25.16 2.78
C LYS A 54 12.51 -24.23 1.98
N THR A 55 11.38 -24.76 1.51
CA THR A 55 10.31 -23.93 0.96
C THR A 55 9.59 -23.19 2.08
N LEU A 56 9.54 -21.87 1.99
CA LEU A 56 8.76 -21.01 2.88
C LEU A 56 7.33 -20.85 2.38
N TYR A 57 7.16 -20.59 1.08
CA TYR A 57 5.85 -20.30 0.50
C TYR A 57 5.81 -20.61 -0.99
N ASN A 58 4.67 -21.15 -1.46
CA ASN A 58 4.38 -21.34 -2.88
C ASN A 58 3.19 -20.47 -3.29
N VAL A 59 3.39 -19.60 -4.27
CA VAL A 59 2.35 -18.78 -4.87
C VAL A 59 1.47 -19.65 -5.78
N ASP A 60 0.16 -19.57 -5.59
CA ASP A 60 -0.81 -20.10 -6.54
C ASP A 60 -0.82 -19.23 -7.81
N THR A 61 0.03 -19.58 -8.77
CA THR A 61 0.23 -18.81 -10.00
C THR A 61 -0.92 -18.92 -11.01
N SER A 62 -1.94 -19.75 -10.71
CA SER A 62 -3.21 -19.73 -11.44
C SER A 62 -4.06 -18.52 -11.05
N LYS A 63 -3.91 -18.03 -9.81
CA LYS A 63 -4.67 -16.91 -9.23
C LYS A 63 -3.88 -15.62 -9.12
N HIS A 64 -2.57 -15.72 -8.97
CA HIS A 64 -1.72 -14.62 -8.54
C HIS A 64 -0.51 -14.44 -9.44
N ASP A 65 0.00 -13.21 -9.47
CA ASP A 65 1.11 -12.80 -10.32
C ASP A 65 2.08 -11.96 -9.49
N ALA A 66 2.70 -12.62 -8.53
CA ALA A 66 3.53 -11.98 -7.53
C ALA A 66 4.84 -11.50 -8.16
N VAL A 67 5.05 -10.19 -8.20
CA VAL A 67 6.26 -9.59 -8.80
C VAL A 67 7.07 -8.75 -7.81
N LYS A 68 6.57 -8.55 -6.59
CA LYS A 68 7.20 -7.72 -5.56
C LYS A 68 7.31 -8.47 -4.24
N LEU A 69 8.52 -8.53 -3.69
CA LEU A 69 8.83 -9.03 -2.36
C LEU A 69 9.64 -7.96 -1.64
N LEU A 70 9.22 -7.60 -0.43
CA LEU A 70 9.95 -6.66 0.40
C LEU A 70 10.59 -7.41 1.56
N LYS A 71 11.88 -7.21 1.78
CA LYS A 71 12.55 -7.49 3.06
C LYS A 71 12.49 -6.22 3.89
N LEU A 72 11.94 -6.31 5.09
CA LEU A 72 11.65 -5.19 5.97
C LEU A 72 12.41 -5.36 7.28
N LYS A 73 13.02 -4.29 7.76
CA LYS A 73 13.76 -4.25 9.03
C LYS A 73 13.11 -3.29 10.01
N HIS A 74 12.77 -3.77 11.19
CA HIS A 74 12.18 -2.98 12.27
C HIS A 74 13.02 -3.13 13.52
N GLY A 75 13.98 -2.22 13.70
CA GLY A 75 15.04 -2.39 14.70
C GLY A 75 15.88 -3.62 14.36
N GLU A 76 15.88 -4.61 15.26
CA GLU A 76 16.56 -5.90 15.05
C GLU A 76 15.66 -6.96 14.39
N GLU A 77 14.35 -6.71 14.30
CA GLU A 77 13.42 -7.67 13.71
C GLU A 77 13.44 -7.60 12.18
N GLU A 78 13.43 -8.77 11.54
CA GLU A 78 13.37 -8.91 10.09
C GLU A 78 12.05 -9.57 9.66
N TRP A 79 11.46 -9.02 8.61
CA TRP A 79 10.16 -9.40 8.10
C TRP A 79 10.20 -9.49 6.57
N LEU A 80 9.32 -10.30 6.02
CA LEU A 80 9.08 -10.39 4.58
C LEU A 80 7.64 -9.99 4.29
N LYS A 81 7.43 -9.22 3.22
CA LYS A 81 6.11 -8.92 2.66
C LYS A 81 6.10 -9.31 1.20
N LEU A 82 5.44 -10.42 0.87
CA LEU A 82 5.18 -10.83 -0.51
C LEU A 82 3.87 -10.21 -0.97
N LEU A 83 3.87 -9.55 -2.12
CA LEU A 83 2.64 -9.05 -2.75
C LEU A 83 2.16 -10.07 -3.79
N LEU A 84 1.13 -10.86 -3.47
CA LEU A 84 0.54 -11.86 -4.40
C LEU A 84 -0.09 -11.19 -5.63
N HIS A 85 -0.66 -10.03 -5.38
CA HIS A 85 -0.88 -8.94 -6.31
C HIS A 85 -0.57 -7.66 -5.54
N GLU A 86 -0.47 -6.50 -6.19
CA GLU A 86 0.04 -5.29 -5.51
C GLU A 86 -0.72 -4.97 -4.21
N ALA A 87 -2.01 -5.29 -4.18
CA ALA A 87 -2.87 -5.09 -3.02
C ALA A 87 -3.00 -6.23 -1.99
N LYS A 88 -2.48 -7.45 -2.23
CA LYS A 88 -2.67 -8.59 -1.31
C LYS A 88 -1.35 -9.03 -0.72
N PRO A 89 -1.01 -8.50 0.47
CA PRO A 89 0.21 -8.86 1.16
C PRO A 89 0.06 -10.21 1.87
N VAL A 90 1.12 -11.00 1.83
CA VAL A 90 1.39 -12.11 2.75
C VAL A 90 2.63 -11.73 3.54
N MET A 91 2.55 -11.82 4.86
CA MET A 91 3.61 -11.39 5.76
C MET A 91 4.30 -12.61 6.37
N PHE A 92 5.61 -12.52 6.55
CA PHE A 92 6.38 -13.51 7.28
C PHE A 92 7.28 -12.81 8.30
N LYS A 93 7.31 -13.31 9.53
CA LYS A 93 8.22 -12.83 10.59
C LYS A 93 9.38 -13.80 10.72
N LYS A 94 10.61 -13.31 10.74
CA LYS A 94 11.79 -14.12 11.07
C LYS A 94 11.73 -14.58 12.53
N LYS A 95 12.02 -15.86 12.77
CA LYS A 95 12.03 -16.52 14.09
C LYS A 95 13.41 -16.99 14.51
N GLY A 96 14.30 -17.19 13.55
CA GLY A 96 15.70 -17.55 13.73
C GLY A 96 16.46 -17.39 12.42
N ASP A 97 17.73 -17.79 12.38
CA ASP A 97 18.62 -17.54 11.25
C ASP A 97 18.10 -18.04 9.90
N LYS A 98 17.35 -19.15 9.92
CA LYS A 98 16.80 -19.81 8.72
C LYS A 98 15.33 -20.20 8.92
N GLU A 99 14.60 -19.45 9.73
CA GLU A 99 13.20 -19.77 10.04
C GLU A 99 12.33 -18.51 9.98
N TYR A 100 11.24 -18.62 9.23
CA TYR A 100 10.20 -17.60 9.13
C TYR A 100 8.85 -18.26 9.33
N SER A 101 7.92 -17.54 9.98
CA SER A 101 6.53 -17.96 10.13
C SER A 101 5.61 -16.98 9.40
N GLU A 102 4.64 -17.50 8.66
CA GLU A 102 3.56 -16.66 8.11
C GLU A 102 2.74 -16.02 9.23
N VAL A 103 2.38 -14.76 9.05
CA VAL A 103 1.60 -13.97 10.00
C VAL A 103 0.58 -13.11 9.26
N LYS A 104 -0.50 -12.73 9.94
CA LYS A 104 -1.51 -11.83 9.36
C LYS A 104 -0.95 -10.41 9.23
N PHE A 105 -1.30 -9.72 8.15
CA PHE A 105 -0.96 -8.30 7.99
C PHE A 105 -1.53 -7.44 9.12
N ALA A 106 -2.74 -7.76 9.60
CA ALA A 106 -3.35 -7.06 10.73
C ALA A 106 -2.47 -7.13 12.01
N SER A 107 -1.90 -8.30 12.31
CA SER A 107 -0.97 -8.44 13.44
C SER A 107 0.31 -7.63 13.21
N TYR A 108 0.88 -7.67 12.00
CA TYR A 108 2.03 -6.82 11.66
C TYR A 108 1.73 -5.32 11.83
N TYR A 109 0.54 -4.87 11.46
CA TYR A 109 0.11 -3.49 11.65
C TYR A 109 0.14 -3.09 13.13
N ASP A 110 -0.46 -3.90 14.00
CA ASP A 110 -0.60 -3.61 15.43
C ASP A 110 0.70 -3.83 16.20
N ASP A 111 1.41 -4.92 15.92
CA ASP A 111 2.56 -5.38 16.70
C ASP A 111 3.89 -4.76 16.24
N VAL A 112 3.90 -4.11 15.07
CA VAL A 112 5.13 -3.53 14.48
C VAL A 112 4.92 -2.08 14.07
N LEU A 113 4.07 -1.80 13.08
CA LEU A 113 3.94 -0.44 12.53
C LEU A 113 3.45 0.57 13.56
N PHE A 114 2.50 0.15 14.40
CA PHE A 114 1.89 0.97 15.44
C PHE A 114 2.12 0.42 16.85
N LYS A 115 3.15 -0.40 17.03
CA LYS A 115 3.50 -0.99 18.33
C LYS A 115 3.63 0.10 19.40
N GLY A 116 2.88 -0.04 20.48
CA GLY A 116 2.92 0.90 21.61
C GLY A 116 2.31 2.27 21.33
N LYS A 117 1.82 2.54 20.11
CA LYS A 117 1.14 3.79 19.78
C LYS A 117 -0.32 3.73 20.24
N SER A 118 -0.79 4.80 20.85
CA SER A 118 -2.20 4.94 21.22
C SER A 118 -3.07 5.11 19.98
N ALA A 119 -4.27 4.54 20.03
CA ALA A 119 -5.28 4.73 19.00
C ALA A 119 -5.96 6.10 19.22
N LYS A 120 -5.98 6.96 18.21
CA LYS A 120 -6.62 8.28 18.26
C LYS A 120 -7.31 8.61 16.94
N GLU A 121 -8.31 9.48 17.01
CA GLU A 121 -8.86 10.11 15.83
C GLU A 121 -7.84 11.10 15.23
N LEU A 122 -7.69 11.07 13.91
CA LEU A 122 -6.91 12.05 13.16
C LEU A 122 -7.86 13.02 12.46
N ASP A 123 -7.80 14.29 12.82
CA ASP A 123 -8.46 15.37 12.08
C ASP A 123 -7.53 15.92 10.99
N ALA A 124 -7.82 15.57 9.74
CA ALA A 124 -7.06 15.95 8.57
C ALA A 124 -7.26 17.43 8.17
N SER A 125 -8.24 18.15 8.73
CA SER A 125 -8.33 19.61 8.48
C SER A 125 -7.19 20.36 9.16
N LYS A 126 -6.57 19.75 10.17
CA LYS A 126 -5.35 20.22 10.84
C LYS A 126 -4.07 19.90 10.06
N HIS A 127 -4.14 19.66 8.75
CA HIS A 127 -2.99 19.34 7.91
C HIS A 127 -1.84 20.37 7.97
N LYS A 128 -2.11 21.61 8.42
CA LYS A 128 -1.08 22.65 8.62
C LYS A 128 -0.36 22.56 9.98
N GLU A 129 -0.86 21.77 10.92
CA GLU A 129 -0.19 21.53 12.20
C GLU A 129 1.05 20.65 11.95
N ALA A 130 2.24 21.27 12.02
CA ALA A 130 3.50 20.60 11.74
C ALA A 130 3.81 19.45 12.73
N GLU A 131 3.16 19.40 13.89
CA GLU A 131 3.24 18.27 14.82
C GLU A 131 2.55 17.02 14.27
N LEU A 132 1.55 17.18 13.40
CA LEU A 132 0.77 16.08 12.83
C LEU A 132 1.20 15.71 11.41
N PHE A 133 1.59 16.69 10.60
CA PHE A 133 1.87 16.49 9.18
C PHE A 133 3.23 17.06 8.76
N THR A 134 3.84 16.42 7.76
CA THR A 134 4.89 17.02 6.94
C THR A 134 4.29 17.56 5.66
N SER A 135 4.76 18.72 5.18
CA SER A 135 4.31 19.33 3.92
C SER A 135 5.39 19.24 2.86
N ALA A 136 4.99 19.00 1.61
CA ALA A 136 5.84 19.11 0.43
C ALA A 136 5.11 19.88 -0.68
N PRO A 137 5.84 20.61 -1.55
CA PRO A 137 5.27 21.19 -2.77
C PRO A 137 4.54 20.14 -3.62
N PHE A 138 3.39 20.50 -4.17
CA PHE A 138 2.63 19.67 -5.10
C PHE A 138 1.97 20.55 -6.17
N GLY A 139 2.68 20.73 -7.29
CA GLY A 139 2.25 21.64 -8.35
C GLY A 139 2.04 23.06 -7.84
N SER A 140 0.83 23.59 -8.03
CA SER A 140 0.38 24.90 -7.53
C SER A 140 0.05 24.94 -6.04
N GLY A 141 0.07 23.79 -5.35
CA GLY A 141 -0.38 23.62 -3.98
C GLY A 141 0.61 22.84 -3.10
N LEU A 142 0.08 22.19 -2.07
CA LEU A 142 0.84 21.41 -1.10
C LEU A 142 0.24 20.02 -0.89
N LYS A 143 1.12 19.03 -0.71
CA LYS A 143 0.79 17.71 -0.20
C LYS A 143 1.23 17.63 1.26
N TYR A 144 0.29 17.30 2.13
CA TYR A 144 0.53 17.03 3.55
C TYR A 144 0.49 15.53 3.80
N THR A 145 1.46 15.00 4.53
CA THR A 145 1.59 13.57 4.87
C THR A 145 1.56 13.41 6.37
N PHE A 146 0.64 12.60 6.88
CA PHE A 146 0.55 12.33 8.32
C PHE A 146 1.83 11.67 8.83
N LYS A 147 2.38 12.17 9.94
CA LYS A 147 3.65 11.69 10.53
C LYS A 147 3.56 10.31 11.19
N LYS A 148 2.35 9.79 11.41
CA LYS A 148 2.10 8.49 12.06
C LYS A 148 2.56 8.43 13.51
N ASP A 149 2.56 9.54 14.23
CA ASP A 149 2.96 9.60 15.64
C ASP A 149 1.98 8.85 16.57
N PHE A 150 0.78 8.55 16.08
CA PHE A 150 -0.20 7.68 16.75
C PHE A 150 -0.89 6.78 15.73
N LYS A 151 -1.64 5.78 16.22
CA LYS A 151 -2.45 4.86 15.39
C LYS A 151 -3.79 5.50 15.05
N PRO A 152 -4.10 5.83 13.78
CA PRO A 152 -5.40 6.40 13.45
C PRO A 152 -6.49 5.35 13.64
N SER A 153 -7.44 5.61 14.54
CA SER A 153 -8.66 4.81 14.68
C SER A 153 -9.76 5.25 13.72
N LYS A 154 -9.70 6.52 13.30
CA LYS A 154 -10.67 7.19 12.44
C LYS A 154 -10.00 8.41 11.81
N VAL A 155 -10.41 8.76 10.60
CA VAL A 155 -10.00 10.01 9.94
C VAL A 155 -11.21 10.90 9.77
N THR A 156 -11.10 12.13 10.25
CA THR A 156 -12.10 13.19 10.05
C THR A 156 -11.47 14.39 9.36
N PHE A 157 -12.29 15.32 8.91
CA PHE A 157 -11.87 16.62 8.43
C PHE A 157 -12.95 17.63 8.84
N ASP A 158 -12.60 18.55 9.75
CA ASP A 158 -13.56 19.49 10.35
C ASP A 158 -14.79 18.77 10.94
N LYS A 159 -14.51 17.75 11.76
CA LYS A 159 -15.50 16.89 12.46
C LYS A 159 -16.37 16.01 11.54
N LYS A 160 -16.05 15.93 10.25
CA LYS A 160 -16.76 15.08 9.29
C LYS A 160 -15.94 13.86 8.96
N ASP A 161 -16.59 12.70 8.92
CA ASP A 161 -15.93 11.44 8.64
C ASP A 161 -15.41 11.42 7.20
N VAL A 162 -14.14 11.03 7.04
CA VAL A 162 -13.53 10.79 5.73
C VAL A 162 -13.42 9.27 5.55
N GLY A 163 -14.34 8.73 4.75
CA GLY A 163 -14.46 7.28 4.56
C GLY A 163 -15.02 6.53 5.77
N LYS A 164 -15.02 5.20 5.69
CA LYS A 164 -15.50 4.33 6.76
C LYS A 164 -14.33 3.74 7.53
N ALA A 165 -14.35 3.88 8.85
CA ALA A 165 -13.33 3.33 9.74
C ALA A 165 -13.50 1.82 10.00
N ASP A 166 -14.70 1.27 9.77
CA ASP A 166 -14.96 -0.16 10.02
C ASP A 166 -13.98 -1.04 9.22
N LYS A 167 -13.28 -1.93 9.93
CA LYS A 167 -12.26 -2.86 9.39
C LYS A 167 -11.09 -2.18 8.67
N ALA A 168 -10.94 -0.86 8.78
CA ALA A 168 -9.83 -0.12 8.19
C ALA A 168 -8.66 -0.04 9.17
N LYS A 169 -7.48 -0.48 8.72
CA LYS A 169 -6.19 -0.31 9.40
C LYS A 169 -5.38 0.72 8.62
N TYR A 170 -5.50 2.00 8.98
CA TYR A 170 -4.91 3.13 8.24
C TYR A 170 -3.38 3.13 8.28
N LEU A 171 -2.75 3.02 7.11
CA LEU A 171 -1.31 2.98 6.91
C LEU A 171 -0.75 4.38 6.67
N ASP A 172 -1.42 5.18 5.83
CA ASP A 172 -1.05 6.56 5.51
C ASP A 172 -2.31 7.41 5.31
N VAL A 173 -2.16 8.70 5.60
CA VAL A 173 -3.18 9.73 5.34
C VAL A 173 -2.48 10.90 4.67
N PHE A 174 -3.00 11.31 3.52
CA PHE A 174 -2.50 12.47 2.78
C PHE A 174 -3.60 13.49 2.55
N VAL A 175 -3.25 14.77 2.59
CA VAL A 175 -4.14 15.86 2.22
C VAL A 175 -3.45 16.67 1.12
N PHE A 176 -4.09 16.76 -0.04
CA PHE A 176 -3.65 17.60 -1.14
C PHE A 176 -4.49 18.87 -1.15
N VAL A 177 -3.85 20.03 -1.13
CA VAL A 177 -4.54 21.33 -1.12
C VAL A 177 -4.05 22.16 -2.29
N GLY A 178 -4.94 22.48 -3.23
CA GLY A 178 -4.65 23.34 -4.38
C GLY A 178 -4.63 24.83 -4.02
N ALA A 179 -4.21 25.67 -4.97
CA ALA A 179 -4.23 27.12 -4.81
C ALA A 179 -5.66 27.69 -4.59
N ASP A 180 -6.68 27.00 -5.08
CA ASP A 180 -8.11 27.30 -4.86
C ASP A 180 -8.62 26.87 -3.47
N LYS A 181 -7.71 26.37 -2.62
CA LYS A 181 -7.97 25.85 -1.26
C LYS A 181 -8.87 24.61 -1.23
N LYS A 182 -9.18 23.98 -2.37
CA LYS A 182 -9.88 22.70 -2.38
C LYS A 182 -8.94 21.60 -1.91
N ALA A 183 -9.47 20.73 -1.05
CA ALA A 183 -8.75 19.62 -0.48
C ALA A 183 -9.20 18.29 -1.09
N VAL A 184 -8.24 17.42 -1.40
CA VAL A 184 -8.46 16.00 -1.67
C VAL A 184 -7.76 15.22 -0.58
N VAL A 185 -8.48 14.31 0.07
CA VAL A 185 -7.90 13.42 1.10
C VAL A 185 -7.66 12.06 0.49
N ARG A 186 -6.46 11.51 0.63
CA ARG A 186 -6.13 10.13 0.25
C ARG A 186 -5.91 9.31 1.52
N LEU A 187 -6.58 8.17 1.60
CA LEU A 187 -6.43 7.20 2.66
C LEU A 187 -5.80 5.93 2.09
N ASP A 188 -4.66 5.53 2.64
CA ASP A 188 -4.08 4.22 2.38
C ASP A 188 -4.30 3.35 3.61
N TYR A 189 -4.94 2.19 3.43
CA TYR A 189 -5.29 1.33 4.54
C TYR A 189 -5.31 -0.14 4.13
N PHE A 190 -5.12 -1.02 5.11
CA PHE A 190 -5.47 -2.43 4.95
C PHE A 190 -6.93 -2.63 5.38
N TYR A 191 -7.74 -3.21 4.49
CA TYR A 191 -9.12 -3.54 4.77
C TYR A 191 -9.22 -4.99 5.22
N GLU A 192 -9.62 -5.22 6.47
CA GLU A 192 -9.69 -6.56 7.05
C GLU A 192 -10.81 -7.41 6.42
N GLY A 193 -11.83 -6.78 5.83
CA GLY A 193 -12.97 -7.48 5.22
C GLY A 193 -12.60 -8.35 4.02
N ASP A 194 -11.62 -7.93 3.22
CA ASP A 194 -11.13 -8.69 2.06
C ASP A 194 -9.62 -8.96 2.10
N SER A 195 -8.95 -8.54 3.19
CA SER A 195 -7.51 -8.64 3.40
C SER A 195 -6.68 -8.00 2.28
N ARG A 196 -7.09 -6.81 1.82
CA ARG A 196 -6.37 -6.06 0.79
C ARG A 196 -5.97 -4.67 1.26
N LEU A 197 -4.83 -4.22 0.75
CA LEU A 197 -4.41 -2.83 0.76
C LEU A 197 -5.30 -2.03 -0.18
N LYS A 198 -5.72 -0.85 0.26
CA LYS A 198 -6.58 0.09 -0.45
C LYS A 198 -5.88 1.44 -0.47
N GLU A 199 -6.10 2.16 -1.56
CA GLU A 199 -5.70 3.54 -1.77
C GLU A 199 -6.94 4.24 -2.33
N VAL A 200 -7.49 5.16 -1.55
CA VAL A 200 -8.81 5.73 -1.83
C VAL A 200 -8.77 7.24 -1.65
N TYR A 201 -9.39 7.96 -2.57
CA TYR A 201 -9.42 9.42 -2.61
C TYR A 201 -10.81 9.91 -2.24
N PHE A 202 -10.87 11.06 -1.57
CA PHE A 202 -12.11 11.68 -1.12
C PHE A 202 -12.11 13.17 -1.44
N GLU A 203 -13.28 13.69 -1.77
CA GLU A 203 -13.57 15.11 -1.94
C GLU A 203 -14.77 15.52 -1.11
N LEU A 204 -14.86 16.81 -0.76
CA LEU A 204 -16.02 17.37 -0.08
C LEU A 204 -17.09 17.76 -1.09
N LYS A 205 -18.28 17.14 -1.02
CA LYS A 205 -19.48 17.47 -1.81
C LYS A 205 -20.69 17.55 -0.89
N ASP A 206 -21.49 18.61 -1.01
CA ASP A 206 -22.71 18.81 -0.22
C ASP A 206 -22.52 18.56 1.28
N ASP A 207 -21.45 19.14 1.82
CA ASP A 207 -21.04 19.02 3.23
C ASP A 207 -20.70 17.59 3.71
N LYS A 208 -20.36 16.68 2.78
CA LYS A 208 -19.93 15.30 3.06
C LYS A 208 -18.68 14.92 2.28
N TRP A 209 -17.77 14.21 2.92
CA TRP A 209 -16.63 13.61 2.23
C TRP A 209 -17.07 12.34 1.51
N VAL A 210 -17.03 12.40 0.19
CA VAL A 210 -17.42 11.29 -0.68
C VAL A 210 -16.19 10.70 -1.34
N GLN A 211 -16.20 9.38 -1.46
CA GLN A 211 -15.16 8.67 -2.19
C GLN A 211 -15.21 9.08 -3.67
N MET A 212 -14.05 9.35 -4.24
CA MET A 212 -13.87 9.68 -5.64
C MET A 212 -13.62 8.41 -6.47
N GLU A 213 -14.14 8.40 -7.69
CA GLU A 213 -13.63 7.50 -8.72
C GLU A 213 -12.19 7.87 -9.07
N GLN A 214 -11.36 6.87 -9.40
CA GLN A 214 -9.93 7.13 -9.65
C GLN A 214 -9.70 8.17 -10.75
N LYS A 215 -10.53 8.14 -11.80
CA LYS A 215 -10.43 9.09 -12.92
C LYS A 215 -10.66 10.52 -12.46
N ASP A 216 -11.59 10.74 -11.53
CA ASP A 216 -11.91 12.08 -11.04
C ASP A 216 -10.87 12.55 -10.01
N ALA A 217 -10.35 11.63 -9.18
CA ALA A 217 -9.19 11.91 -8.34
C ALA A 217 -7.97 12.33 -9.18
N ASN A 218 -7.67 11.60 -10.26
CA ASN A 218 -6.57 11.94 -11.16
C ASN A 218 -6.75 13.30 -11.81
N LYS A 219 -7.96 13.65 -12.27
CA LYS A 219 -8.26 14.99 -12.81
C LYS A 219 -8.04 16.08 -11.76
N ALA A 220 -8.55 15.88 -10.55
CA ALA A 220 -8.41 16.86 -9.48
C ALA A 220 -6.93 17.07 -9.10
N LEU A 221 -6.17 15.99 -8.97
CA LEU A 221 -4.74 16.05 -8.66
C LEU A 221 -3.90 16.59 -9.81
N ASN A 222 -4.22 16.25 -11.06
CA ASN A 222 -3.58 16.82 -12.24
C ASN A 222 -3.84 18.34 -12.37
N ALA A 223 -5.06 18.79 -12.04
CA ALA A 223 -5.37 20.22 -12.01
C ALA A 223 -4.55 20.98 -10.95
N MET A 224 -4.21 20.33 -9.83
CA MET A 224 -3.29 20.90 -8.83
C MET A 224 -1.84 20.84 -9.31
N SER A 225 -1.43 19.71 -9.90
CA SER A 225 -0.07 19.40 -10.32
C SER A 225 -0.08 18.67 -11.68
N PRO A 226 0.22 19.35 -12.79
CA PRO A 226 0.18 18.76 -14.14
C PRO A 226 1.06 17.51 -14.34
N ASP A 227 2.09 17.34 -13.50
CA ASP A 227 2.94 16.15 -13.47
C ASP A 227 2.22 14.88 -12.97
N TRP A 228 1.09 15.03 -12.28
CA TRP A 228 0.27 13.89 -11.87
C TRP A 228 -0.41 13.26 -13.09
N SER A 229 -0.15 11.99 -13.36
CA SER A 229 -0.73 11.32 -14.53
C SER A 229 -2.27 11.21 -14.42
N LEU A 230 -2.96 11.63 -15.49
CA LEU A 230 -4.40 11.40 -15.65
C LEU A 230 -4.75 9.91 -15.70
N GLU A 231 -3.79 9.08 -16.10
CA GLU A 231 -3.90 7.62 -16.21
C GLU A 231 -3.26 6.91 -15.00
N TYR A 232 -2.94 7.63 -13.92
CA TYR A 232 -2.39 7.03 -12.71
C TYR A 232 -3.31 5.90 -12.22
N LYS A 233 -2.68 4.75 -12.00
CA LYS A 233 -3.31 3.58 -11.40
C LYS A 233 -2.76 3.44 -9.98
N PRO A 234 -3.63 3.42 -8.95
CA PRO A 234 -3.24 3.08 -7.60
C PRO A 234 -2.42 1.80 -7.61
N LEU A 235 -1.37 1.80 -6.80
CA LEU A 235 -0.50 0.64 -6.61
C LEU A 235 -1.18 -0.44 -5.76
N VAL A 236 -2.39 -0.20 -5.25
CA VAL A 236 -3.17 -1.13 -4.44
C VAL A 236 -4.64 -1.06 -4.86
N ASP A 237 -5.48 -1.99 -4.38
CA ASP A 237 -6.70 -2.42 -5.08
C ASP A 237 -7.69 -1.27 -5.33
N LYS A 238 -8.05 -1.07 -6.61
CA LYS A 238 -9.36 -0.51 -6.98
C LYS A 238 -10.36 -1.62 -6.69
N PHE A 239 -11.23 -1.44 -5.72
CA PHE A 239 -12.20 -2.45 -5.26
C PHE A 239 -12.71 -3.36 -6.40
N SER A 240 -12.67 -4.68 -6.18
CA SER A 240 -13.33 -5.66 -7.03
C SER A 240 -14.85 -5.47 -6.92
N PRO A 241 -15.61 -5.28 -8.02
CA PRO A 241 -17.02 -4.84 -8.01
C PRO A 241 -18.05 -5.83 -7.41
N LEU A 242 -17.63 -6.81 -6.60
CA LEU A 242 -18.52 -7.80 -6.01
C LEU A 242 -18.89 -7.44 -4.57
N ALA A 243 -19.75 -6.44 -4.45
CA ALA A 243 -20.67 -6.30 -3.34
C ALA A 243 -21.96 -5.64 -3.87
N ILE A 244 -22.74 -6.41 -4.64
CA ILE A 244 -24.20 -6.29 -4.75
C ILE A 244 -24.75 -7.61 -4.26
#